data_AF-A0ABD1SVJ6-F1
#
_entry.id   AF-A0ABD1SVJ6-F1
#
_cell.length_a   1.000
_cell.length_b   1.000
_cell.length_c   1.000
_cell.angle_alpha   90.00
_cell.angle_beta   90.00
_cell.angle_gamma   90.00
#
_symmetry.space_group_name_H-M   'P 1'
#
loop_
_entity.id
_entity.type
_entity.pdbx_description
1 polymer ?
#
loop_
_entity_poly.entity_id
_entity_poly.type
_entity_poly.pdbx_seq_one_letter_code
_entity_poly.pdbx_strand_id
1 'polypeptide(L)'
;MEKYDGSSDPVDHLSSKRVKKTAISLMQLVQDKNELLKDFIVRFNKATLGIKELQMSTVVTAMMSGTRNHHFKMSLSKNSPNTMHELLRRGEKYVDAEEAYLITKDMKDEHKFNKRKILGELEP
;
A
#
# COMPACT_ATOMS: atom_id res chain seq x y z
N MET A 1 -44.86 -2.48 38.80
CA MET A 1 -44.82 -1.37 37.82
C MET A 1 -43.60 -0.55 38.17
N GLU A 2 -42.56 -0.74 37.37
CA GLU A 2 -41.16 -0.42 37.65
C GLU A 2 -40.92 1.09 37.56
N LYS A 3 -40.21 1.65 38.54
CA LYS A 3 -39.91 3.08 38.62
C LYS A 3 -38.73 3.39 37.70
N TYR A 4 -38.95 4.20 36.68
CA TYR A 4 -37.89 4.77 35.86
C TYR A 4 -37.37 6.05 36.54
N ASP A 5 -36.13 6.01 37.05
CA ASP A 5 -35.37 7.20 37.43
C ASP A 5 -34.52 7.66 36.23
N GLY A 6 -34.71 8.90 35.81
CA GLY A 6 -34.11 9.44 34.59
C GLY A 6 -32.60 9.73 34.74
N SER A 7 -31.77 8.71 34.97
CA SER A 7 -30.32 8.89 35.17
C SER A 7 -29.43 7.93 34.37
N SER A 8 -29.88 7.41 33.23
CA SER A 8 -28.96 6.75 32.29
C SER A 8 -29.41 6.95 30.86
N ASP A 9 -28.91 8.02 30.25
CA ASP A 9 -28.81 8.12 28.81
C ASP A 9 -27.92 6.98 28.28
N PRO A 10 -28.43 6.02 27.48
CA PRO A 10 -27.62 4.93 26.96
C PRO A 10 -27.04 5.35 25.60
N VAL A 11 -26.17 6.37 25.57
CA VAL A 11 -25.45 6.75 24.35
C VAL A 11 -23.92 6.81 24.50
N ASP A 12 -23.39 6.62 25.71
CA ASP A 12 -21.93 6.70 25.96
C ASP A 12 -21.13 5.41 25.70
N HIS A 13 -21.66 4.49 24.90
CA HIS A 13 -20.95 3.23 24.58
C HIS A 13 -20.63 3.02 23.09
N LEU A 14 -20.58 4.08 22.27
CA LEU A 14 -19.67 4.04 21.12
C LEU A 14 -18.24 4.18 21.65
N SER A 15 -17.76 3.08 22.23
CA SER A 15 -16.36 2.85 22.51
C SER A 15 -15.61 3.00 21.19
N SER A 16 -15.13 4.21 20.92
CA SER A 16 -14.02 4.43 20.00
C SER A 16 -12.82 3.81 20.70
N LYS A 17 -12.75 2.47 20.64
CA LYS A 17 -11.57 1.70 20.96
C LYS A 17 -10.54 2.23 19.97
N ARG A 18 -9.77 3.23 20.39
CA ARG A 18 -8.52 3.60 19.75
C ARG A 18 -7.68 2.34 19.76
N VAL A 19 -7.79 1.56 18.68
CA VAL A 19 -6.98 0.38 18.48
C VAL A 19 -5.55 0.90 18.51
N LYS A 20 -4.81 0.54 19.56
CA LYS A 20 -3.39 0.86 19.65
C LYS A 20 -2.76 0.21 18.42
N LYS A 21 -2.31 1.01 17.46
CA LYS A 21 -1.57 0.50 16.31
C LYS A 21 -0.22 0.00 16.81
N THR A 22 0.07 -1.26 16.52
CA THR A 22 1.29 -1.96 16.96
C THR A 22 2.16 -2.33 15.77
N ALA A 23 3.41 -2.73 16.01
CA ALA A 23 4.27 -3.31 14.97
C ALA A 23 3.59 -4.49 14.23
N ILE A 24 2.75 -5.28 14.91
CA ILE A 24 1.96 -6.37 14.30
C ILE A 24 1.02 -5.82 13.23
N SER A 25 0.33 -4.71 13.51
CA SER A 25 -0.58 -4.11 12.52
C SER A 25 0.14 -3.60 11.27
N LEU A 26 1.42 -3.21 11.39
CA LEU A 26 2.24 -2.83 10.25
C LEU A 26 2.65 -4.04 9.41
N MET A 27 3.01 -5.15 10.05
CA MET A 27 3.37 -6.42 9.39
C MET A 27 2.19 -7.04 8.62
N GLN A 28 0.95 -6.69 8.98
CA GLN A 28 -0.26 -7.13 8.29
C GLN A 28 -0.59 -6.30 7.05
N LEU A 29 0.11 -5.18 6.80
CA LEU A 29 -0.09 -4.40 5.59
C LEU A 29 0.58 -5.10 4.41
N VAL A 30 -0.26 -5.64 3.53
CA VAL A 30 0.15 -6.22 2.26
C VAL A 30 -0.40 -5.36 1.13
N GLN A 31 0.37 -5.26 0.06
CA GLN A 31 -0.06 -4.65 -1.18
C GLN A 31 -1.06 -5.57 -1.87
N ASP A 32 -2.24 -5.05 -2.21
CA ASP A 32 -3.27 -5.84 -2.87
C ASP A 32 -2.90 -6.14 -4.33
N LYS A 33 -3.56 -7.14 -4.93
CA LYS A 33 -3.27 -7.57 -6.32
C LYS A 33 -3.44 -6.45 -7.36
N ASN A 34 -4.40 -5.56 -7.12
CA ASN A 34 -4.77 -4.47 -8.03
C ASN A 34 -4.32 -3.11 -7.53
N GLU A 35 -3.56 -3.07 -6.44
CA GLU A 35 -3.09 -1.83 -5.85
C GLU A 35 -1.73 -1.45 -6.39
N LEU A 36 -1.59 -0.19 -6.83
CA LEU A 36 -0.32 0.36 -7.28
C LEU A 36 0.65 0.54 -6.11
N LEU A 37 1.95 0.47 -6.39
CA LEU A 37 2.98 0.59 -5.37
C LEU A 37 2.88 1.93 -4.61
N LYS A 38 2.48 3.01 -5.28
CA LYS A 38 2.29 4.33 -4.66
C LYS A 38 1.24 4.32 -3.57
N ASP A 39 0.10 3.66 -3.82
CA ASP A 39 -1.03 3.63 -2.90
C ASP A 39 -0.66 2.80 -1.67
N PHE A 40 0.02 1.68 -1.89
CA PHE A 40 0.57 0.86 -0.82
C PHE A 40 1.55 1.65 0.05
N ILE A 41 2.52 2.35 -0.54
CA ILE A 41 3.51 3.15 0.20
C ILE A 41 2.83 4.26 1.02
N VAL A 42 1.82 4.93 0.47
CA VAL A 42 1.05 5.96 1.20
C VAL A 42 0.33 5.35 2.40
N ARG A 43 -0.35 4.21 2.24
CA ARG A 43 -1.01 3.50 3.35
C ARG A 43 -0.01 3.05 4.40
N PHE A 44 1.11 2.48 3.97
CA PHE A 44 2.18 2.02 4.83
C PHE A 44 2.74 3.17 5.67
N ASN A 45 3.08 4.30 5.04
CA ASN A 45 3.60 5.48 5.74
C ASN A 45 2.56 6.08 6.72
N LYS A 46 1.28 6.11 6.34
CA LYS A 46 0.22 6.55 7.26
C LYS A 46 0.09 5.64 8.49
N ALA A 47 0.35 4.35 8.34
CA ALA A 47 0.32 3.41 9.45
C ALA A 47 1.52 3.58 10.38
N THR A 48 2.72 3.81 9.85
CA THR A 48 3.93 4.02 10.66
C THR A 48 3.81 5.26 11.55
N LEU A 49 3.23 6.36 11.06
CA LEU A 49 3.00 7.58 11.86
C LEU A 49 2.14 7.38 13.11
N GLY A 50 1.33 6.31 13.15
CA GLY A 50 0.47 5.99 14.29
C GLY A 50 1.12 5.10 15.36
N ILE A 51 2.36 4.66 15.16
CA ILE A 51 3.06 3.70 16.04
C ILE A 51 4.21 4.40 16.75
N LYS A 52 4.19 4.42 18.08
CA LYS A 52 5.31 4.94 18.88
C LYS A 52 6.47 3.93 18.89
N GLU A 53 7.70 4.45 18.93
CA GLU A 53 8.93 3.67 19.15
C GLU A 53 9.16 2.52 18.16
N LEU A 54 8.89 2.76 16.88
CA LEU A 54 9.06 1.75 15.84
C LEU A 54 10.53 1.66 15.38
N GLN A 55 11.13 0.50 15.54
CA GLN A 55 12.49 0.22 15.05
C GLN A 55 12.53 0.19 13.52
N MET A 56 13.53 0.82 12.90
CA MET A 56 13.64 0.88 11.44
C MET A 56 13.79 -0.51 10.80
N SER A 57 14.43 -1.47 11.47
CA SER A 57 14.50 -2.86 11.02
C SER A 57 13.10 -3.49 10.87
N THR A 58 12.19 -3.20 11.81
CA THR A 58 10.79 -3.63 11.75
C THR A 58 10.06 -2.97 10.58
N VAL A 59 10.28 -1.67 10.33
CA VAL A 59 9.71 -0.96 9.18
C VAL A 59 10.15 -1.61 7.87
N VAL A 60 11.46 -1.81 7.69
CA VAL A 60 12.02 -2.36 6.45
C VAL A 60 11.50 -3.78 6.23
N THR A 61 11.45 -4.60 7.29
CA THR A 61 10.90 -5.96 7.24
C THR A 61 9.42 -5.97 6.85
N ALA A 62 8.62 -5.09 7.44
CA ALA A 62 7.21 -4.95 7.10
C ALA A 62 7.01 -4.47 5.64
N MET A 63 7.79 -3.50 5.18
CA MET A 63 7.74 -3.04 3.78
C MET A 63 8.10 -4.17 2.81
N MET A 64 9.18 -4.91 3.08
CA MET A 64 9.63 -6.03 2.24
C MET A 64 8.63 -7.18 2.21
N SER A 65 7.97 -7.50 3.33
CA SER A 65 6.95 -8.55 3.38
C SER A 65 5.65 -8.11 2.73
N GLY A 66 5.27 -6.84 2.89
CA GLY A 66 4.02 -6.30 2.39
C GLY A 66 4.00 -6.00 0.89
N THR A 67 5.11 -5.51 0.31
CA THR A 67 5.11 -5.12 -1.11
C THR A 67 5.15 -6.32 -2.07
N ARG A 68 4.44 -6.19 -3.19
CA ARG A 68 4.48 -7.16 -4.30
C ARG A 68 5.60 -6.86 -5.28
N ASN A 69 6.15 -5.65 -5.30
CA ASN A 69 7.19 -5.26 -6.24
C ASN A 69 8.53 -5.96 -5.91
N HIS A 70 8.89 -6.97 -6.71
CA HIS A 70 10.08 -7.80 -6.45
C HIS A 70 11.39 -7.00 -6.52
N HIS A 71 11.53 -6.10 -7.50
CA HIS A 71 12.74 -5.30 -7.65
C HIS A 71 12.94 -4.34 -6.48
N PHE A 72 11.86 -3.75 -5.96
CA PHE A 72 11.92 -2.93 -4.77
C PHE A 72 12.37 -3.75 -3.54
N LYS A 73 11.80 -4.95 -3.33
CA LYS A 73 12.24 -5.85 -2.25
C LYS A 73 13.72 -6.17 -2.30
N MET A 74 14.22 -6.55 -3.49
CA MET A 74 15.64 -6.85 -3.67
C MET A 74 16.53 -5.63 -3.44
N SER A 75 16.04 -4.43 -3.75
CA SER A 75 16.74 -3.17 -3.48
C SER A 75 16.89 -2.92 -1.98
N LEU A 76 15.82 -3.16 -1.22
CA LEU A 76 15.81 -3.03 0.24
C LEU A 76 16.70 -4.08 0.91
N SER A 77 16.69 -5.33 0.44
CA SER A 77 17.52 -6.39 1.01
C SER A 77 19.01 -6.17 0.76
N LYS A 78 19.39 -5.63 -0.41
CA LYS A 78 20.79 -5.35 -0.76
C LYS A 78 21.35 -4.18 0.05
N ASN A 79 20.59 -3.10 0.17
CA ASN A 79 21.01 -1.88 0.83
C ASN A 79 19.91 -1.43 1.79
N SER A 80 19.86 -1.99 3.01
CA SER A 80 18.81 -1.66 3.97
C SER A 80 18.81 -0.16 4.30
N PRO A 81 17.67 0.54 4.19
CA PRO A 81 17.54 1.91 4.69
C PRO A 81 17.70 1.98 6.21
N ASN A 82 18.32 3.05 6.70
CA ASN A 82 18.45 3.33 8.12
C ASN A 82 17.44 4.38 8.60
N THR A 83 16.75 5.05 7.68
CA THR A 83 15.75 6.08 7.98
C THR A 83 14.48 5.91 7.13
N MET A 84 13.36 6.45 7.63
CA MET A 84 12.12 6.53 6.85
C MET A 84 12.30 7.32 5.55
N HIS A 85 13.09 8.40 5.58
CA HIS A 85 13.33 9.22 4.39
C HIS A 85 14.04 8.43 3.28
N GLU A 86 15.09 7.67 3.61
CA GLU A 86 15.78 6.81 2.64
C GLU A 86 14.86 5.74 2.06
N LEU A 87 14.01 5.15 2.91
CA LEU A 87 13.05 4.13 2.49
C LEU A 87 12.04 4.71 1.49
N LEU A 88 11.42 5.85 1.81
CA LEU A 88 10.39 6.48 0.98
C LEU A 88 10.98 7.01 -0.33
N ARG A 89 12.13 7.69 -0.29
CA ARG A 89 12.84 8.16 -1.48
C ARG A 89 13.19 7.01 -2.43
N ARG A 90 13.53 5.85 -1.89
CA ARG A 90 13.76 4.66 -2.71
C ARG A 90 12.45 4.11 -3.28
N GLY A 91 11.39 4.07 -2.47
CA GLY A 91 10.06 3.69 -2.91
C GLY A 91 9.56 4.52 -4.10
N GLU A 92 9.72 5.85 -4.04
CA GLU A 92 9.37 6.77 -5.14
C GLU A 92 10.01 6.38 -6.47
N LYS A 93 11.31 6.05 -6.48
CA LYS A 93 11.99 5.60 -7.72
C LYS A 93 11.36 4.36 -8.35
N TYR A 94 10.82 3.45 -7.54
CA TYR A 94 10.15 2.25 -8.04
C TYR A 94 8.69 2.52 -8.41
N VAL A 95 8.05 3.52 -7.79
CA VAL A 95 6.75 4.04 -8.24
C VAL A 95 6.89 4.62 -9.65
N ASP A 96 7.86 5.50 -9.87
CA ASP A 96 8.10 6.11 -11.18
C ASP A 96 8.36 5.04 -12.26
N ALA A 97 9.15 4.01 -11.91
CA ALA A 97 9.43 2.88 -12.80
C ALA A 97 8.18 2.03 -13.10
N GLU A 98 7.31 1.81 -12.11
CA GLU A 98 6.05 1.08 -12.29
C GLU A 98 5.07 1.87 -13.17
N GLU A 99 4.91 3.16 -12.92
CA GLU A 99 4.05 4.03 -13.72
C GLU A 99 4.54 4.13 -15.17
N ALA A 100 5.85 4.31 -15.39
CA ALA A 100 6.43 4.29 -16.73
C ALA A 100 6.18 2.95 -17.45
N TYR A 101 6.30 1.83 -16.74
CA TYR A 101 6.01 0.51 -17.30
C TYR A 101 4.53 0.39 -17.72
N LEU A 102 3.59 0.83 -16.88
CA LEU A 102 2.16 0.79 -17.18
C LEU A 102 1.81 1.62 -18.43
N ILE A 103 2.35 2.84 -18.54
CA ILE A 103 2.16 3.68 -19.74
C ILE A 103 2.64 2.96 -21.01
N THR A 104 3.84 2.38 -20.98
CA THR A 104 4.38 1.68 -22.15
C THR A 104 3.60 0.40 -22.49
N LYS A 105 3.02 -0.25 -21.49
CA LYS A 105 2.19 -1.44 -21.68
C LYS A 105 0.86 -1.06 -22.34
N ASP A 106 0.20 -0.02 -21.85
CA ASP A 106 -1.06 0.47 -22.41
C ASP A 106 -0.89 0.87 -23.89
N MET A 107 0.19 1.59 -24.22
CA MET A 107 0.52 1.94 -25.61
C MET A 107 0.75 0.70 -26.49
N LYS A 108 1.41 -0.34 -25.97
CA LYS A 108 1.62 -1.60 -26.71
C LYS A 108 0.31 -2.37 -26.91
N ASP A 109 -0.54 -2.39 -25.90
CA ASP A 109 -1.83 -3.07 -25.94
C ASP A 109 -2.78 -2.37 -26.94
N GLU A 110 -2.76 -1.03 -26.99
CA GLU A 110 -3.45 -0.22 -28.01
C GLU A 110 -2.93 -0.51 -29.42
N HIS A 111 -1.61 -0.51 -29.62
CA HIS A 111 -1.02 -0.82 -30.93
C HIS A 111 -1.39 -2.24 -31.41
N LYS A 112 -1.37 -3.21 -30.50
CA LYS A 112 -1.77 -4.60 -30.77
C LYS A 112 -3.26 -4.73 -31.05
N PHE A 113 -4.10 -3.94 -30.39
CA PHE A 113 -5.53 -3.86 -30.67
C PHE A 113 -5.78 -3.29 -32.07
N ASN A 114 -5.18 -2.15 -32.40
CA ASN A 114 -5.31 -1.50 -33.70
C ASN A 114 -4.82 -2.40 -34.85
N LYS A 115 -3.68 -3.10 -34.67
CA LYS A 115 -3.17 -4.06 -35.68
C LYS A 115 -4.14 -5.21 -35.94
N ARG A 116 -4.79 -5.77 -34.90
CA ARG A 116 -5.76 -6.86 -35.05
C ARG A 116 -7.03 -6.41 -35.76
N LYS A 117 -7.50 -5.19 -35.49
CA LYS A 117 -8.63 -4.59 -36.18
C LYS A 117 -8.35 -4.42 -37.68
N ILE A 118 -7.18 -3.85 -38.02
CA ILE A 118 -6.75 -3.66 -39.42
C ILE A 118 -6.60 -5.01 -40.15
N LEU A 119 -5.98 -6.01 -39.51
CA LEU A 119 -5.82 -7.33 -40.14
C LEU A 119 -7.15 -8.10 -40.30
N GLY A 120 -8.12 -7.87 -39.41
CA GLY A 120 -9.47 -8.46 -39.53
C GLY A 120 -10.37 -7.78 -40.56
N GLU A 121 -10.03 -6.55 -40.98
CA GLU A 121 -10.72 -5.80 -42.05
C GLU A 121 -10.13 -6.06 -43.45
N LEU A 122 -9.00 -6.79 -43.53
CA LEU A 122 -8.29 -7.10 -44.78
C LEU A 122 -8.48 -8.53 -45.31
N GLU A 123 -9.25 -9.37 -44.62
CA GLU A 123 -9.63 -10.70 -45.10
C GLU A 123 -11.04 -10.64 -45.72
N PRO A 124 -11.21 -11.01 -47.01
CA PRO A 124 -12.49 -10.96 -47.73
C PRO A 124 -13.50 -12.04 -47.29
#